data_AF-A0A7J9Y310-F1
#
_entry.id   AF-A0A7J9Y310-F1
#
_cell.length_a   1.000
_cell.length_b   1.000
_cell.length_c   1.000
_cell.angle_alpha   90.00
_cell.angle_beta   90.00
_cell.angle_gamma   90.00
#
_symmetry.space_group_name_H-M   'P 1'
#
loop_
_entity.id
_entity.type
_entity.pdbx_description
1 polymer ?
#
loop_
_entity_poly.entity_id
_entity_poly.type
_entity_poly.pdbx_seq_one_letter_code
_entity_poly.pdbx_strand_id
1 'polypeptide(L)'
;MRTTLTLDDDVAVELERQRRESGRPFKQVVNDAIRAGLASQRDKPARRETRRTEPVSVGEVLLPNLDNISEVLAIAEGEDYR
;
A
#
# COMPACT_ATOMS: atom_id res chain seq x y z
N MET A 1 -17.55 12.46 -29.78
CA MET A 1 -18.94 11.98 -29.58
C MET A 1 -19.61 12.80 -28.48
N ARG A 2 -20.91 13.08 -28.60
CA ARG A 2 -21.74 13.68 -27.53
C ARG A 2 -22.45 12.53 -26.83
N THR A 3 -22.30 12.45 -25.51
CA THR A 3 -22.87 11.39 -24.68
C THR A 3 -23.42 12.03 -23.42
N THR A 4 -24.56 11.53 -22.94
CA THR A 4 -25.11 11.87 -21.64
C THR A 4 -24.75 10.74 -20.68
N LEU A 5 -24.17 11.08 -19.54
CA LEU A 5 -23.75 10.15 -18.50
C LEU A 5 -24.34 10.62 -17.18
N THR A 6 -25.01 9.71 -16.46
CA THR A 6 -25.40 9.95 -15.07
C THR A 6 -24.20 9.63 -14.18
N LEU A 7 -23.89 10.52 -13.24
CA LEU A 7 -22.81 10.35 -12.26
C LEU A 7 -23.43 10.28 -10.87
N ASP A 8 -22.86 9.43 -10.03
CA ASP A 8 -23.19 9.41 -8.60
C ASP A 8 -22.70 10.72 -7.95
N ASP A 9 -23.37 11.12 -6.86
CA ASP A 9 -23.16 12.43 -6.23
C ASP A 9 -21.71 12.62 -5.73
N ASP A 10 -21.10 11.56 -5.20
CA ASP A 10 -19.72 11.55 -4.73
C ASP A 10 -18.72 11.74 -5.88
N VAL A 11 -18.94 11.05 -7.00
CA VAL A 11 -18.12 11.18 -8.22
C VAL A 11 -18.24 12.59 -8.79
N ALA A 12 -19.45 13.16 -8.82
CA ALA A 12 -19.67 14.51 -9.32
C ALA A 12 -18.93 15.57 -8.46
N VAL A 13 -18.97 15.42 -7.13
CA VAL A 13 -18.26 16.29 -6.19
C VAL A 13 -16.75 16.23 -6.42
N GLU A 14 -16.19 15.02 -6.56
CA GLU A 14 -14.75 14.84 -6.73
C GLU A 14 -14.24 15.39 -8.08
N LEU A 15 -15.01 15.21 -9.15
CA LEU A 15 -14.67 15.78 -10.47
C LEU A 15 -14.70 17.31 -10.45
N GLU A 16 -15.67 17.92 -9.76
CA GLU A 16 -15.74 19.38 -9.62
C GLU A 16 -14.60 19.91 -8.73
N ARG A 17 -14.19 19.18 -7.70
CA ARG A 17 -13.00 19.50 -6.89
C ARG A 17 -11.74 19.51 -7.76
N GLN A 18 -11.47 18.44 -8.50
CA GLN A 18 -10.31 18.37 -9.40
C GLN A 18 -10.33 19.44 -10.48
N ARG A 19 -11.52 19.77 -11.01
CA ARG A 19 -11.68 20.86 -11.97
C ARG A 19 -11.27 22.21 -11.39
N ARG A 20 -11.69 22.52 -10.16
CA ARG A 20 -11.32 23.76 -9.46
C ARG A 20 -9.83 23.83 -9.18
N GLU A 21 -9.25 22.73 -8.70
CA GLU A 21 -7.81 22.64 -8.39
C GLU A 21 -6.93 22.77 -9.64
N SER A 22 -7.33 22.13 -10.75
CA SER A 22 -6.55 22.14 -12.00
C SER A 22 -6.81 23.35 -12.89
N GLY A 23 -7.93 24.08 -12.70
CA GLY A 23 -8.35 25.18 -13.58
C GLY A 23 -8.79 24.72 -14.98
N ARG A 24 -8.94 23.42 -15.21
CA ARG A 24 -9.22 22.84 -16.54
C ARG A 24 -10.73 22.76 -16.81
N PRO A 25 -11.15 22.72 -18.09
CA PRO A 25 -12.56 22.51 -18.43
C PRO A 25 -13.08 21.17 -17.88
N PHE A 26 -14.31 21.14 -17.35
CA PHE A 26 -14.92 19.93 -16.75
C PHE A 26 -14.86 18.71 -17.69
N LYS A 27 -15.13 18.91 -18.98
CA LYS A 27 -15.00 17.87 -20.01
C LYS A 27 -13.60 17.25 -20.06
N GLN A 28 -12.54 18.04 -19.91
CA GLN A 28 -11.18 17.50 -19.94
C GLN A 28 -10.93 16.63 -18.71
N VAL A 29 -11.29 17.12 -17.52
CA VAL A 29 -11.16 16.39 -16.25
C VAL A 29 -11.90 15.05 -16.31
N VAL A 30 -13.16 15.05 -16.74
CA VAL A 30 -13.97 13.83 -16.90
C VAL A 30 -13.31 12.83 -17.85
N ASN A 31 -12.88 13.28 -19.03
CA ASN A 31 -12.28 12.37 -20.01
C ASN A 31 -10.93 11.83 -19.54
N ASP A 32 -10.13 12.62 -18.85
CA ASP A 32 -8.84 12.18 -18.32
C ASP A 32 -9.02 11.16 -17.19
N ALA A 33 -9.96 11.40 -16.28
CA ALA A 33 -10.32 10.45 -15.24
C ALA A 33 -10.78 9.11 -15.84
N ILE A 34 -11.65 9.13 -16.86
CA ILE A 34 -12.09 7.92 -17.56
C ILE A 34 -10.92 7.20 -18.23
N ARG A 35 -10.03 7.93 -18.93
CA ARG A 35 -8.86 7.32 -19.57
C ARG A 35 -7.92 6.68 -18.56
N ALA A 36 -7.65 7.35 -17.44
CA ALA A 36 -6.82 6.83 -16.36
C ALA A 36 -7.43 5.55 -15.77
N GLY A 37 -8.75 5.55 -15.52
CA GLY A 37 -9.48 4.38 -15.07
C GLY A 37 -9.38 3.22 -16.05
N LEU A 38 -9.59 3.46 -17.34
CA LEU A 38 -9.47 2.42 -18.38
C LEU A 38 -8.04 1.90 -18.55
N ALA A 39 -7.03 2.76 -18.40
CA ALA A 39 -5.63 2.35 -18.45
C ALA A 39 -5.28 1.45 -17.26
N SER A 40 -5.66 1.84 -16.04
CA SER A 40 -5.41 1.05 -14.83
C SER A 40 -6.04 -0.35 -14.85
N GLN A 41 -7.14 -0.53 -15.59
CA GLN A 41 -7.77 -1.85 -15.78
C GLN A 41 -7.02 -2.73 -16.79
N ARG A 42 -6.37 -2.13 -17.78
CA ARG A 42 -5.54 -2.84 -18.77
C ARG A 42 -4.22 -3.26 -18.14
N ASP A 43 -3.64 -2.37 -17.35
CA ASP A 43 -2.47 -2.65 -16.54
C ASP A 43 -2.89 -3.42 -15.29
N LYS A 44 -3.30 -4.69 -15.46
CA LYS A 44 -3.39 -5.62 -14.33
C LYS A 44 -2.07 -5.48 -13.57
N PRO A 45 -2.08 -5.14 -12.26
CA PRO A 45 -0.83 -5.06 -11.51
C PRO A 45 -0.12 -6.38 -11.75
N ALA A 46 1.08 -6.30 -12.33
CA ALA A 46 1.91 -7.48 -12.57
C ALA A 46 1.89 -8.25 -11.26
N ARG A 47 1.32 -9.47 -11.28
CA ARG A 47 1.01 -10.26 -10.08
C ARG A 47 2.17 -10.07 -9.14
N ARG A 48 1.97 -9.29 -8.06
CA ARG A 48 3.06 -8.86 -7.19
C ARG A 48 3.78 -10.12 -6.81
N GLU A 49 4.98 -10.32 -7.35
CA GLU A 49 5.71 -11.53 -7.09
C GLU A 49 5.87 -11.57 -5.58
N THR A 50 5.29 -12.59 -4.96
CA THR A 50 5.45 -12.81 -3.53
C THR A 50 6.94 -13.06 -3.34
N ARG A 51 7.68 -12.02 -2.96
CA ARG A 51 9.07 -12.10 -2.57
C ARG A 51 9.10 -13.00 -1.33
N ARG A 52 9.54 -14.25 -1.50
CA ARG A 52 9.83 -15.16 -0.40
C ARG A 52 11.34 -15.10 -0.14
N THR A 53 11.71 -14.88 1.11
CA THR A 53 13.08 -15.08 1.58
C THR A 53 13.24 -16.57 1.90
N GLU A 54 14.36 -17.18 1.49
CA GLU A 54 14.66 -18.54 1.89
C GLU A 54 15.00 -18.60 3.39
N PRO A 55 14.41 -19.54 4.15
CA PRO A 55 14.78 -19.71 5.55
C PRO A 55 16.21 -20.24 5.63
N VAL A 56 17.01 -19.65 6.51
CA VAL A 56 18.36 -20.13 6.87
C VAL A 56 18.31 -20.69 8.28
N SER A 57 18.92 -21.86 8.48
CA SER A 57 19.08 -22.43 9.81
C SER A 57 20.08 -21.60 10.61
N VAL A 58 19.66 -21.11 11.78
CA VAL A 58 20.49 -20.35 12.72
C VAL A 58 20.97 -21.20 13.90
N GLY A 59 20.72 -22.50 13.87
CA GLY A 59 21.09 -23.45 14.92
C GLY A 59 19.97 -23.68 15.95
N GLU A 60 20.33 -24.40 17.01
CA GLU A 60 19.45 -24.69 18.14
C GLU A 60 19.39 -23.52 19.13
N VAL A 61 18.29 -23.42 19.86
CA VAL A 61 18.13 -22.40 20.89
C VAL A 61 19.12 -22.67 22.02
N LEU A 62 20.02 -21.71 22.28
CA LEU A 62 21.06 -21.82 23.31
C LEU A 62 20.53 -21.58 24.73
N LEU A 63 19.28 -21.12 24.86
CA LEU A 63 18.63 -20.76 26.12
C LEU A 63 17.51 -21.75 26.47
N PRO A 64 17.37 -22.13 27.75
CA PRO A 64 16.36 -23.09 28.19
C PRO A 64 14.92 -22.55 28.12
N ASN A 65 14.76 -21.22 28.20
CA ASN A 65 13.46 -20.54 28.13
C ASN A 65 13.60 -19.16 27.46
N LEU A 66 12.72 -18.85 26.51
CA LEU A 66 12.65 -17.56 25.82
C LEU A 66 11.47 -16.69 26.29
N ASP A 67 10.57 -17.22 27.11
CA ASP A 67 9.38 -16.51 27.58
C ASP A 67 9.71 -15.50 28.70
N ASN A 68 10.88 -15.62 29.33
CA ASN A 68 11.37 -14.68 30.34
C ASN A 68 12.38 -13.71 29.71
N ILE A 69 11.87 -12.59 29.19
CA ILE A 69 12.68 -11.58 28.51
C ILE A 69 13.82 -11.06 29.39
N SER A 70 13.58 -10.82 30.68
CA SER A 70 14.60 -10.28 31.60
C SER A 70 15.78 -11.22 31.77
N GLU A 71 15.53 -12.53 31.87
CA GLU A 71 16.56 -13.56 31.99
C GLU A 71 17.33 -13.74 30.67
N VAL A 72 16.62 -13.74 29.54
CA VAL A 72 17.23 -13.79 28.20
C VAL A 72 18.21 -12.63 28.00
N LEU A 73 17.81 -11.41 28.35
CA LEU A 73 18.67 -10.23 28.24
C LEU A 73 19.88 -10.31 29.18
N ALA A 74 19.68 -10.72 30.45
CA ALA A 74 20.79 -10.88 31.39
C ALA A 74 21.84 -11.89 30.89
N ILE A 75 21.41 -12.99 30.26
CA ILE A 75 22.34 -13.98 29.69
C ILE A 75 23.00 -13.47 28.41
N ALA A 76 22.25 -12.78 27.54
CA ALA A 76 22.78 -12.27 26.27
C ALA A 76 23.74 -11.08 26.44
N GLU A 77 23.49 -10.21 27.42
CA GLU A 77 24.20 -8.94 27.63
C GLU A 77 25.21 -9.02 28.78
N GLY A 78 25.09 -10.03 29.67
CA GLY A 78 25.89 -10.21 30.88
C GLY A 78 25.30 -9.50 32.10
N GLU A 79 25.53 -10.05 33.31
CA GLU A 79 24.97 -9.51 34.59
C GLU A 79 25.45 -8.09 34.92
N ASP A 80 26.50 -7.60 34.25
CA ASP A 80 27.06 -6.25 34.40
C ASP A 80 26.41 -5.19 33.47
N TYR A 81 25.43 -5.56 32.65
CA TYR A 81 24.78 -4.64 31.73
C TYR A 81 23.86 -3.66 32.49
N ARG A 82 24.26 -2.38 32.52
CA ARG A 82 23.51 -1.24 33.05
C ARG A 82 23.17 -0.25 31.95
#